data_AF-A0A497U625-F1
#
_entry.id   AF-A0A497U625-F1
#
_cell.length_a   1.000
_cell.length_b   1.000
_cell.length_c   1.000
_cell.angle_alpha   90.00
_cell.angle_beta   90.00
_cell.angle_gamma   90.00
#
_symmetry.space_group_name_H-M   'P 1'
#
loop_
_entity.id
_entity.type
_entity.pdbx_description
1 polymer ?
#
loop_
_entity_poly.entity_id
_entity_poly.type
_entity_poly.pdbx_seq_one_letter_code
_entity_poly.pdbx_strand_id
1 'polypeptide(L)'
;MVSIPTFSQQKSEKEILGYSCGYSGEPTSVIIKFDNLLYEKKYKSIKALLYSKIPVENFLAVVISKKLADKKNITLTKSEMERIDELHKSTEKVPICGGCTYYIEIELKELLNSKKEVNGVTSYFFD
;
A
#
# COMPACT_ATOMS: atom_id res chain seq x y z
N MET A 1 35.47 -31.15 -0.54
CA MET A 1 34.02 -30.99 -0.30
C MET A 1 33.65 -29.60 -0.77
N VAL A 2 32.87 -29.50 -1.85
CA VAL A 2 32.47 -28.23 -2.44
C VAL A 2 31.19 -27.80 -1.73
N SER A 3 31.28 -26.74 -0.94
CA SER A 3 30.12 -26.12 -0.31
C SER A 3 29.27 -25.48 -1.39
N ILE A 4 28.12 -26.09 -1.68
CA ILE A 4 27.11 -25.50 -2.55
C ILE A 4 26.49 -24.34 -1.76
N PRO A 5 26.51 -23.10 -2.25
CA PRO A 5 25.76 -22.02 -1.60
C PRO A 5 24.28 -22.38 -1.67
N THR A 6 23.67 -22.59 -0.51
CA THR A 6 22.24 -22.82 -0.36
C THR A 6 21.51 -21.58 -0.82
N PHE A 7 20.95 -21.63 -2.03
CA PHE A 7 19.98 -20.65 -2.54
C PHE A 7 18.69 -20.80 -1.71
N SER A 8 18.64 -20.14 -0.56
CA SER A 8 17.47 -20.18 0.31
C SER A 8 16.42 -19.20 -0.20
N GLN A 9 15.49 -19.77 -0.98
CA GLN A 9 14.11 -19.31 -1.16
C GLN A 9 13.92 -17.85 -1.57
N GLN A 10 13.78 -17.63 -2.87
CA GLN A 10 13.03 -16.50 -3.43
C GLN A 10 11.54 -16.69 -3.09
N LYS A 11 11.20 -16.57 -1.80
CA LYS A 11 9.81 -16.44 -1.36
C LYS A 11 9.40 -15.05 -1.78
N SER A 12 8.42 -14.95 -2.66
CA SER A 12 7.69 -13.70 -2.87
C SER A 12 7.12 -13.28 -1.51
N GLU A 13 7.87 -12.46 -0.78
CA GLU A 13 7.37 -11.82 0.42
C GLU A 13 6.23 -10.93 -0.05
N LYS A 14 4.99 -11.34 0.23
CA LYS A 14 3.83 -10.51 -0.10
C LYS A 14 4.04 -9.17 0.61
N GLU A 15 4.03 -8.06 -0.12
CA GLU A 15 4.15 -6.72 0.46
C GLU A 15 3.02 -6.52 1.49
N ILE A 16 3.40 -6.21 2.73
CA ILE A 16 2.51 -6.16 3.89
C ILE A 16 2.17 -4.71 4.23
N LEU A 17 0.91 -4.44 4.56
CA LEU A 17 0.51 -3.17 5.16
C LEU A 17 0.86 -3.18 6.65
N GLY A 18 1.81 -2.36 7.07
CA GLY A 18 2.17 -2.22 8.48
C GLY A 18 2.97 -0.96 8.75
N TYR A 19 2.49 -0.15 9.69
CA TYR A 19 3.14 1.12 10.06
C TYR A 19 4.26 0.94 11.09
N SER A 20 4.27 -0.16 11.84
CA SER A 20 5.28 -0.47 12.86
C SER A 20 5.45 -1.98 13.04
N CYS A 21 5.88 -2.68 11.99
CA CYS A 21 5.81 -4.14 11.89
C CYS A 21 7.09 -4.84 11.42
N GLY A 22 8.09 -4.09 11.00
CA GLY A 22 9.43 -4.60 10.71
C GLY A 22 10.23 -4.91 11.97
N TYR A 23 11.49 -5.32 11.77
CA TYR A 23 12.46 -5.47 12.86
C TYR A 23 12.56 -4.14 13.63
N SER A 24 12.49 -4.18 14.96
CA SER A 24 12.49 -2.98 15.82
C SER A 24 11.28 -2.04 15.67
N GLY A 25 10.18 -2.47 15.05
CA GLY A 25 8.96 -1.66 14.93
C GLY A 25 8.98 -0.69 13.76
N GLU A 26 9.82 -0.93 12.75
CA GLU A 26 9.86 -0.11 11.53
C GLU A 26 8.61 -0.28 10.66
N PRO A 27 8.21 0.74 9.87
CA PRO A 27 7.20 0.58 8.83
C PRO A 27 7.64 -0.43 7.76
N THR A 28 6.68 -1.04 7.09
CA THR A 28 6.97 -1.98 6.00
C THR A 28 7.56 -1.27 4.77
N SER A 29 8.24 -2.04 3.91
CA SER A 29 8.84 -1.56 2.65
C SER A 29 7.89 -0.72 1.81
N VAL A 30 6.62 -1.17 1.67
CA VAL A 30 5.61 -0.42 0.91
C VAL A 30 5.26 0.92 1.57
N ILE A 31 5.21 1.01 2.91
CA ILE A 31 4.95 2.28 3.59
C ILE A 31 6.12 3.24 3.40
N ILE A 32 7.36 2.76 3.57
CA ILE A 32 8.59 3.54 3.30
C ILE A 32 8.62 4.02 1.85
N LYS A 33 8.23 3.18 0.90
CA LYS A 33 8.13 3.54 -0.52
C LYS A 33 7.17 4.72 -0.72
N PHE A 34 5.97 4.68 -0.15
CA PHE A 34 5.00 5.77 -0.31
C PHE A 34 5.42 7.04 0.42
N ASP A 35 6.09 6.92 1.58
CA ASP A 35 6.64 8.05 2.31
C ASP A 35 7.67 8.81 1.46
N ASN A 36 8.63 8.08 0.88
CA ASN A 36 9.61 8.66 -0.05
C ASN A 36 8.96 9.33 -1.27
N LEU A 37 7.94 8.69 -1.86
CA LEU A 37 7.24 9.27 -3.01
C LEU A 37 6.50 10.57 -2.65
N LEU A 38 5.95 10.67 -1.45
CA LEU A 38 5.30 11.88 -0.95
C LEU A 38 6.31 12.97 -0.62
N TYR A 39 7.38 12.63 0.09
CA TYR A 39 8.49 13.54 0.42
C TYR A 39 9.09 14.19 -0.83
N GLU A 40 9.36 13.37 -1.85
CA GLU A 40 9.90 13.84 -3.14
C GLU A 40 8.83 14.43 -4.09
N LYS A 41 7.56 14.48 -3.66
CA LYS A 41 6.42 14.96 -4.45
C LYS A 41 6.25 14.25 -5.80
N LYS A 42 6.61 12.96 -5.87
CA LYS A 42 6.49 12.09 -7.04
C LYS A 42 5.05 11.60 -7.24
N TYR A 43 4.10 12.53 -7.31
CA TYR A 43 2.67 12.17 -7.34
C TYR A 43 2.27 11.39 -8.60
N LYS A 44 2.93 11.59 -9.74
CA LYS A 44 2.71 10.77 -10.94
C LYS A 44 3.00 9.29 -10.68
N SER A 45 4.06 9.01 -9.93
CA SER A 45 4.42 7.64 -9.54
C SER A 45 3.40 7.05 -8.57
N ILE A 46 2.87 7.84 -7.63
CA ILE A 46 1.77 7.41 -6.74
C ILE A 46 0.54 7.02 -7.56
N LYS A 47 0.13 7.83 -8.54
CA LYS A 47 -1.01 7.48 -9.41
C LYS A 47 -0.75 6.24 -10.26
N ALA A 48 0.47 6.03 -10.75
CA ALA A 48 0.82 4.83 -11.50
C ALA A 48 0.62 3.54 -10.67
N LEU A 49 0.74 3.62 -9.34
CA LEU A 49 0.51 2.49 -8.44
C LEU A 49 -0.96 2.10 -8.29
N LEU A 50 -1.92 2.86 -8.83
CA LEU A 50 -3.33 2.41 -8.99
C LEU A 50 -3.44 1.19 -9.93
N TYR A 51 -2.44 0.97 -10.77
CA TYR A 51 -2.36 -0.13 -11.73
C TYR A 51 -1.35 -1.20 -11.29
N SER A 52 -0.93 -1.18 -10.03
CA SER A 52 -0.01 -2.20 -9.52
C SER A 52 -0.69 -3.58 -9.48
N LYS A 53 0.13 -4.62 -9.63
CA LYS A 53 -0.28 -6.01 -9.37
C LYS A 53 -0.21 -6.36 -7.88
N ILE A 54 0.20 -5.40 -7.03
CA ILE A 54 0.37 -5.57 -5.59
C ILE A 54 -0.81 -4.91 -4.88
N PRO A 55 -1.71 -5.67 -4.23
CA PRO A 55 -2.94 -5.12 -3.64
C PRO A 55 -2.71 -4.04 -2.58
N VAL A 56 -1.65 -4.14 -1.77
CA VAL A 56 -1.32 -3.10 -0.78
C VAL A 56 -0.91 -1.77 -1.43
N GLU A 57 -0.23 -1.83 -2.58
CA GLU A 57 0.11 -0.61 -3.34
C GLU A 57 -1.15 0.03 -3.91
N ASN A 58 -2.09 -0.78 -4.41
CA ASN A 58 -3.37 -0.29 -4.89
C ASN A 58 -4.15 0.40 -3.76
N PHE A 59 -4.20 -0.19 -2.56
CA PHE A 59 -4.84 0.40 -1.39
C PHE A 59 -4.26 1.78 -1.06
N LEU A 60 -2.94 1.86 -0.87
CA LEU A 60 -2.25 3.11 -0.54
C LEU A 60 -2.40 4.15 -1.66
N ALA A 61 -2.26 3.74 -2.92
CA ALA A 61 -2.41 4.62 -4.08
C ALA A 61 -3.80 5.25 -4.14
N VAL A 62 -4.87 4.49 -3.87
CA VAL A 62 -6.25 5.03 -3.85
C VAL A 62 -6.39 6.08 -2.75
N VAL A 63 -6.04 5.74 -1.50
CA VAL A 63 -6.25 6.63 -0.36
C VAL A 63 -5.42 7.92 -0.50
N ILE A 64 -4.14 7.78 -0.83
CA ILE A 64 -3.22 8.91 -0.95
C ILE A 64 -3.58 9.77 -2.16
N SER A 65 -3.93 9.18 -3.31
CA SER A 65 -4.31 9.97 -4.48
C SER A 65 -5.60 10.75 -4.27
N LYS A 66 -6.60 10.16 -3.60
CA LYS A 66 -7.83 10.89 -3.23
C LYS A 66 -7.51 12.06 -2.30
N LYS A 67 -6.71 11.84 -1.25
CA LYS A 67 -6.33 12.91 -0.31
C LYS A 67 -5.52 14.03 -0.98
N LEU A 68 -4.60 13.69 -1.90
CA LEU A 68 -3.86 14.68 -2.68
C LEU A 68 -4.76 15.47 -3.63
N ALA A 69 -5.76 14.82 -4.25
CA ALA A 69 -6.75 15.49 -5.09
C ALA A 69 -7.64 16.44 -4.28
N ASP A 70 -8.08 16.02 -3.08
CA ASP A 70 -8.87 16.86 -2.16
C ASP A 70 -8.08 18.11 -1.73
N LYS A 71 -6.77 17.96 -1.50
CA LYS A 71 -5.86 19.09 -1.21
C LYS A 71 -5.48 19.91 -2.46
N LYS A 72 -5.98 19.56 -3.65
CA LYS A 72 -5.69 20.19 -4.96
C LYS A 72 -4.22 20.08 -5.40
N ASN A 73 -3.47 19.09 -4.89
CA ASN A 73 -2.08 18.83 -5.27
C ASN A 73 -1.98 18.07 -6.60
N ILE A 74 -3.02 17.34 -6.97
CA ILE A 74 -3.14 16.60 -8.24
C ILE A 74 -4.57 16.66 -8.77
N THR A 75 -4.73 16.28 -10.04
CA THR A 75 -6.01 15.95 -10.64
C THR A 75 -6.01 14.48 -11.04
N LEU A 76 -7.11 13.78 -10.75
CA LEU A 76 -7.38 12.43 -11.22
C LEU A 76 -8.05 12.49 -12.59
N THR A 77 -7.51 11.74 -13.55
CA THR A 77 -8.12 11.60 -14.87
C THR A 77 -9.36 10.70 -14.79
N LYS A 78 -10.18 10.72 -15.85
CA LYS A 78 -11.33 9.82 -15.97
C LYS A 78 -10.94 8.35 -15.80
N SER A 79 -9.86 7.91 -16.47
CA SER A 79 -9.37 6.53 -16.38
C SER A 79 -8.85 6.17 -14.98
N GLU A 80 -8.26 7.12 -14.26
CA GLU A 80 -7.80 6.91 -12.88
C GLU A 80 -8.98 6.79 -11.92
N MET A 81 -10.03 7.60 -12.11
CA MET A 81 -11.26 7.49 -11.32
C MET A 81 -11.98 6.15 -11.58
N GLU A 82 -12.12 5.76 -12.85
CA GLU A 82 -12.68 4.45 -13.22
C GLU A 82 -11.88 3.30 -12.59
N ARG A 83 -10.54 3.39 -12.61
CA ARG A 83 -9.69 2.41 -11.95
C ARG A 83 -9.91 2.35 -10.43
N ILE A 84 -10.06 3.51 -9.78
CA ILE A 84 -10.38 3.56 -8.34
C ILE A 84 -11.72 2.88 -8.05
N ASP A 85 -12.73 3.07 -8.90
CA ASP A 85 -14.04 2.43 -8.74
C ASP A 85 -13.99 0.91 -8.94
N GLU A 86 -13.12 0.41 -9.81
CA GLU A 86 -12.83 -1.02 -9.94
C GLU A 86 -12.16 -1.58 -8.67
N LEU A 87 -11.18 -0.86 -8.11
CA LEU A 87 -10.46 -1.29 -6.90
C LEU A 87 -11.38 -1.37 -5.68
N HIS A 88 -12.40 -0.49 -5.57
CA HIS A 88 -13.45 -0.59 -4.54
C HIS A 88 -14.33 -1.84 -4.65
N LYS A 89 -14.24 -2.60 -5.75
CA LYS A 89 -14.96 -3.86 -5.96
C LYS A 89 -14.03 -5.08 -5.90
N SER A 90 -12.72 -4.87 -5.75
CA SER A 90 -11.72 -5.93 -5.79
C SER A 90 -11.80 -6.84 -4.57
N THR A 91 -11.78 -8.16 -4.82
CA THR A 91 -11.69 -9.21 -3.82
C THR A 91 -10.25 -9.68 -3.60
N GLU A 92 -9.26 -9.01 -4.20
CA GLU A 92 -7.85 -9.30 -3.94
C GLU A 92 -7.51 -9.05 -2.47
N LYS A 93 -6.67 -9.92 -1.92
CA LYS A 93 -6.33 -9.88 -0.50
C LYS A 93 -5.09 -9.03 -0.25
N VAL A 94 -5.19 -8.13 0.71
CA VAL A 94 -4.11 -7.32 1.24
C VAL A 94 -3.67 -7.94 2.57
N PRO A 95 -2.41 -8.38 2.69
CA PRO A 95 -1.87 -8.79 3.97
C PRO A 95 -1.60 -7.56 4.83
N ILE A 96 -2.11 -7.56 6.05
CA ILE A 96 -1.95 -6.52 7.06
C ILE A 96 -1.25 -7.14 8.26
N CYS A 97 -0.32 -6.38 8.83
CA CYS A 97 0.29 -6.71 10.09
C CYS A 97 -0.74 -6.70 11.23
N GLY A 98 -0.96 -7.88 11.83
CA GLY A 98 -1.82 -8.07 13.01
C GLY A 98 -1.07 -8.01 14.34
N GLY A 99 0.26 -7.84 14.31
CA GLY A 99 1.15 -7.85 15.47
C GLY A 99 2.43 -8.64 15.19
N CYS A 100 3.29 -8.81 16.21
CA CYS A 100 4.63 -9.39 16.06
C CYS A 100 4.65 -10.84 15.55
N THR A 101 3.52 -11.56 15.60
CA THR A 101 3.48 -13.01 15.33
C THR A 101 2.49 -13.44 14.24
N TYR A 102 1.66 -12.54 13.69
CA TYR A 102 0.73 -12.93 12.63
C TYR A 102 0.33 -11.77 11.70
N TYR A 103 -0.07 -12.15 10.49
CA TYR A 103 -0.65 -11.28 9.49
C TYR A 103 -2.10 -11.71 9.25
N ILE A 104 -2.97 -10.74 9.02
CA ILE A 104 -4.35 -10.96 8.59
C ILE A 104 -4.45 -10.60 7.11
N GLU A 105 -5.30 -11.29 6.36
CA GLU A 105 -5.57 -10.95 4.97
C GLU A 105 -6.99 -10.39 4.88
N ILE A 106 -7.13 -9.16 4.41
CA ILE A 106 -8.42 -8.48 4.22
C ILE A 106 -8.61 -8.19 2.73
N GLU A 107 -9.84 -8.30 2.22
CA GLU A 107 -10.10 -7.93 0.82
C GLU A 107 -9.91 -6.43 0.60
N LEU A 108 -9.36 -6.07 -0.55
CA LEU A 108 -9.07 -4.68 -0.91
C LEU A 108 -10.32 -3.79 -0.83
N LYS A 109 -11.48 -4.30 -1.29
CA LYS A 109 -12.76 -3.60 -1.15
C LYS A 109 -13.14 -3.32 0.31
N GLU A 110 -12.88 -4.26 1.22
CA GLU A 110 -13.23 -4.11 2.64
C GLU A 110 -12.33 -3.07 3.29
N LEU A 111 -11.04 -3.09 2.96
CA LEU A 111 -10.06 -2.09 3.39
C LEU A 111 -10.42 -0.68 2.92
N LEU A 112 -10.69 -0.50 1.63
CA LEU A 112 -11.02 0.81 1.06
C LEU A 112 -12.34 1.38 1.57
N ASN A 113 -13.29 0.52 1.93
CA ASN A 113 -14.58 0.93 2.51
C ASN A 113 -14.52 1.10 4.04
N SER A 114 -13.42 0.69 4.70
CA SER A 114 -13.23 0.85 6.14
C SER A 114 -12.73 2.26 6.47
N LYS A 115 -13.59 3.06 7.10
CA LYS A 115 -13.23 4.40 7.60
C LYS A 115 -12.00 4.36 8.51
N LYS A 116 -11.89 3.34 9.36
CA LYS A 116 -10.76 3.19 10.29
C LYS A 116 -9.44 3.05 9.53
N GLU A 117 -9.40 2.16 8.55
CA GLU A 117 -8.16 1.85 7.81
C GLU A 117 -7.76 3.00 6.88
N VAL A 118 -8.74 3.62 6.20
CA VAL A 118 -8.54 4.82 5.38
C VAL A 118 -8.02 5.97 6.25
N ASN A 119 -8.62 6.22 7.42
CA ASN A 119 -8.17 7.26 8.34
C ASN A 119 -6.76 6.98 8.86
N GLY A 120 -6.42 5.71 9.13
CA GLY A 120 -5.08 5.31 9.54
C GLY A 120 -4.01 5.72 8.52
N VAL A 121 -4.26 5.48 7.23
CA VAL A 121 -3.36 5.96 6.16
C VAL A 121 -3.31 7.48 6.14
N THR A 122 -4.45 8.16 6.18
CA THR A 122 -4.45 9.62 6.07
C THR A 122 -3.73 10.29 7.23
N SER A 123 -3.92 9.79 8.45
CA SER A 123 -3.24 10.34 9.63
C SER A 123 -1.76 10.01 9.66
N TYR A 124 -1.34 8.85 9.15
CA TYR A 124 0.10 8.54 9.05
C TYR A 124 0.84 9.47 8.09
N PHE A 125 0.25 9.81 6.95
CA PHE A 125 0.95 10.55 5.88
C PHE A 125 0.67 12.06 5.82
N PHE A 126 -0.40 12.56 6.45
CA PHE A 126 -0.87 13.93 6.23
C PHE A 126 -1.20 14.74 7.48
N ASP A 127 -1.14 14.13 8.66
CA ASP A 127 -1.29 14.78 9.96
C ASP A 127 0.09 14.82 10.67
#